data_AF-X1A073-F1
#
_entry.id   AF-X1A073-F1
#
_cell.length_a   1.000
_cell.length_b   1.000
_cell.length_c   1.000
_cell.angle_alpha   90.00
_cell.angle_beta   90.00
_cell.angle_gamma   90.00
#
_symmetry.space_group_name_H-M   'P 1'
#
loop_
_entity.id
_entity.type
_entity.pdbx_description
1 polymer ?
#
loop_
_entity_poly.entity_id
_entity_poly.type
_entity_poly.pdbx_seq_one_letter_code
_entity_poly.pdbx_strand_id
1 'polypeptide(L)'
;KGGPAYAEREKMTPVEVVELILRAGGLPVLVHPLTVGSVEMMVIELKAAGLVGIEAYYNGYTVDKVNTLVSLANKHSLIASGGSDYHGLDANTETMIGGVYVPLESAERLVALAQQRGLRLVSS
;
A
#
# COMPACT_ATOMS: atom_id res chain seq x y z
N LYS A 1 2.75 14.97 -19.78
CA LYS A 1 3.19 16.39 -19.72
C LYS A 1 3.17 16.95 -21.14
N GLY A 2 2.65 18.16 -21.36
CA GLY A 2 2.69 18.83 -22.67
C GLY A 2 1.54 18.59 -23.65
N GLY A 3 0.39 18.08 -23.20
CA GLY A 3 -0.82 18.00 -24.01
C GLY A 3 -1.74 19.22 -23.80
N PRO A 4 -2.69 19.49 -24.71
CA PRO A 4 -3.60 20.65 -24.63
C PRO A 4 -4.52 20.67 -23.39
N ALA A 5 -4.57 19.57 -22.62
CA ALA A 5 -5.32 19.42 -21.38
C ALA A 5 -4.42 19.17 -20.14
N TYR A 6 -3.11 19.42 -20.23
CA TYR A 6 -2.21 19.30 -19.08
C TYR A 6 -2.36 20.53 -18.16
N ALA A 7 -3.03 20.36 -17.03
CA ALA A 7 -2.99 21.31 -15.93
C ALA A 7 -2.01 20.80 -14.86
N GLU A 8 -1.11 21.68 -14.43
CA GLU A 8 -0.27 21.42 -13.26
C GLU A 8 -1.15 21.49 -12.02
N ARG A 9 -1.38 20.34 -11.37
CA ARG A 9 -2.01 20.28 -10.05
C ARG A 9 -0.91 20.35 -9.00
N GLU A 10 -1.12 21.17 -7.98
CA GLU A 10 -0.36 21.07 -6.74
C GLU A 10 -0.60 19.65 -6.19
N LYS A 11 0.46 18.83 -6.18
CA LYS A 11 0.37 17.43 -5.74
C LYS A 11 0.88 17.38 -4.30
N MET A 12 0.07 16.78 -3.41
CA MET A 12 0.54 16.39 -2.09
C MET A 12 1.76 15.48 -2.22
N THR A 13 2.72 15.68 -1.34
CA THR A 13 3.85 14.76 -1.15
C THR A 13 3.33 13.42 -0.61
N PRO A 14 4.06 12.31 -0.85
CA PRO A 14 3.69 11.01 -0.29
C PRO A 14 3.53 11.02 1.24
N VAL A 15 4.36 11.80 1.94
CA VAL A 15 4.27 12.00 3.40
C VAL A 15 2.95 12.67 3.79
N GLU A 16 2.57 13.77 3.14
CA GLU A 16 1.29 14.46 3.40
C GLU A 16 0.09 13.56 3.14
N VAL A 17 0.17 12.68 2.13
CA VAL A 17 -0.88 11.69 1.84
C VAL A 17 -0.98 10.65 2.96
N VAL A 18 0.14 10.13 3.45
CA VAL A 18 0.16 9.19 4.59
C VAL A 18 -0.49 9.84 5.81
N GLU A 19 -0.09 11.06 6.16
CA GLU A 19 -0.66 11.80 7.28
C GLU A 19 -2.16 12.08 7.10
N LEU A 20 -2.59 12.43 5.88
CA LEU A 20 -4.00 12.65 5.58
C LEU A 20 -4.83 11.37 5.81
N ILE A 21 -4.35 10.23 5.31
CA ILE A 21 -5.02 8.93 5.51
C ILE A 21 -5.14 8.63 7.01
N LEU A 22 -4.09 8.88 7.80
CA LEU A 22 -4.10 8.68 9.25
C LEU A 22 -5.10 9.61 9.95
N ARG A 23 -5.16 10.90 9.58
CA ARG A 23 -6.14 11.85 10.12
C ARG A 23 -7.58 11.46 9.79
N ALA A 24 -7.80 10.79 8.66
CA ALA A 24 -9.10 10.23 8.29
C ALA A 24 -9.42 8.88 8.99
N GLY A 25 -8.56 8.40 9.90
CA GLY A 25 -8.71 7.12 10.59
C GLY A 25 -8.33 5.90 9.74
N GLY A 26 -7.73 6.12 8.57
CA GLY A 26 -7.33 5.09 7.63
C GLY A 26 -5.99 4.41 7.96
N LEU A 27 -5.67 3.39 7.17
CA LEU A 27 -4.46 2.60 7.25
C LEU A 27 -3.65 2.77 5.95
N PRO A 28 -2.62 3.62 5.93
CA PRO A 28 -1.85 3.88 4.70
C PRO A 28 -0.98 2.67 4.32
N VAL A 29 -1.11 2.24 3.05
CA VAL A 29 -0.39 1.13 2.44
C VAL A 29 0.27 1.61 1.15
N LEU A 30 1.56 1.30 0.97
CA LEU A 30 2.29 1.63 -0.26
C LEU A 30 2.02 0.56 -1.32
N VAL A 31 1.31 0.94 -2.38
CA VAL A 31 0.98 0.06 -3.51
C VAL A 31 1.96 0.24 -4.67
N HIS A 32 2.10 -0.79 -5.50
CA HIS A 32 3.03 -0.85 -6.63
C HIS A 32 4.45 -0.37 -6.30
N PRO A 33 5.07 -0.81 -5.17
CA PRO A 33 6.32 -0.23 -4.67
C PRO A 33 7.47 -0.32 -5.68
N LEU A 34 7.49 -1.34 -6.54
CA LEU A 34 8.56 -1.53 -7.54
C LEU A 34 8.56 -0.50 -8.68
N THR A 35 7.58 0.41 -8.72
CA THR A 35 7.52 1.51 -9.70
C THR A 35 8.39 2.71 -9.32
N VAL A 36 8.96 2.71 -8.10
CA VAL A 36 9.79 3.80 -7.57
C VAL A 36 11.26 3.41 -7.54
N GLY A 37 12.15 4.39 -7.69
CA GLY A 37 13.59 4.13 -7.86
C GLY A 37 14.25 3.45 -6.65
N SER A 38 13.95 3.91 -5.43
CA SER A 38 14.45 3.30 -4.19
C SER A 38 13.29 2.99 -3.24
N VAL A 39 12.82 1.74 -3.32
CA VAL A 39 11.69 1.25 -2.50
C VAL A 39 11.99 1.37 -1.01
N GLU A 40 13.17 0.96 -0.59
CA GLU A 40 13.53 0.95 0.83
C GLU A 40 13.64 2.36 1.41
N MET A 41 14.22 3.32 0.66
CA MET A 41 14.27 4.71 1.11
C MET A 41 12.87 5.32 1.25
N MET A 42 11.98 5.04 0.29
CA MET A 42 10.58 5.46 0.37
C MET A 42 9.86 4.81 1.56
N VAL A 43 10.10 3.52 1.81
CA VAL A 43 9.55 2.81 2.97
C VAL A 43 10.02 3.46 4.27
N ILE A 44 11.29 3.80 4.40
CA ILE A 44 11.84 4.45 5.61
C ILE A 44 11.16 5.81 5.84
N GLU A 45 11.09 6.64 4.79
CA GLU A 45 10.46 7.96 4.84
C GLU A 45 8.97 7.87 5.23
N LEU A 46 8.21 7.04 4.51
CA LEU A 46 6.78 6.89 4.75
C LEU A 46 6.48 6.19 6.08
N LYS A 47 7.35 5.28 6.53
CA LYS A 47 7.22 4.65 7.85
C LYS A 47 7.33 5.68 8.97
N ALA A 48 8.25 6.64 8.84
CA ALA A 48 8.36 7.73 9.80
C ALA A 48 7.09 8.60 9.85
N ALA A 49 6.40 8.75 8.72
CA ALA A 49 5.10 9.43 8.62
C ALA A 49 3.90 8.57 9.11
N GLY A 50 4.09 7.27 9.33
CA GLY A 50 3.07 6.36 9.90
C GLY A 50 2.50 5.32 8.93
N LEU A 51 3.21 5.00 7.84
CA LEU A 51 2.91 3.86 6.96
C LEU A 51 2.74 2.56 7.75
N VAL A 52 1.72 1.77 7.39
CA VAL A 52 1.40 0.51 8.11
C VAL A 52 1.56 -0.73 7.26
N GLY A 53 1.54 -0.62 5.93
CA GLY A 53 1.70 -1.75 5.04
C GLY A 53 2.36 -1.41 3.71
N ILE A 54 2.68 -2.47 2.98
CA ILE A 54 3.23 -2.44 1.62
C ILE A 54 2.56 -3.54 0.81
N GLU A 55 2.31 -3.30 -0.47
CA GLU A 55 1.89 -4.33 -1.42
C GLU A 55 3.07 -5.22 -1.77
N ALA A 56 2.97 -6.49 -1.38
CA ALA A 56 3.95 -7.53 -1.69
C ALA A 56 3.37 -8.62 -2.60
N TYR A 57 2.05 -8.80 -2.60
CA TYR A 57 1.36 -9.81 -3.39
C TYR A 57 0.59 -9.14 -4.54
N TYR A 58 1.09 -9.31 -5.76
CA TYR A 58 0.49 -8.76 -6.97
C TYR A 58 0.77 -9.70 -8.15
N ASN A 59 -0.19 -9.87 -9.07
CA ASN A 59 -0.06 -10.82 -10.18
C ASN A 59 1.15 -10.52 -11.09
N GLY A 60 1.56 -9.25 -11.19
CA GLY A 60 2.73 -8.83 -11.95
C GLY A 60 4.09 -9.13 -11.29
N TYR A 61 4.12 -9.71 -10.09
CA TYR A 61 5.36 -9.96 -9.35
C TYR A 61 5.79 -11.42 -9.46
N THR A 62 7.09 -11.61 -9.73
CA THR A 62 7.74 -12.92 -9.61
C THR A 62 7.82 -13.32 -8.13
N VAL A 63 8.00 -14.61 -7.86
CA VAL A 63 8.19 -15.12 -6.50
C VAL A 63 9.33 -14.40 -5.78
N ASP A 64 10.44 -14.10 -6.47
CA ASP A 64 11.57 -13.37 -5.89
C ASP A 64 11.21 -11.93 -5.49
N LYS A 65 10.39 -11.25 -6.31
CA LYS A 65 9.89 -9.91 -6.01
C LYS A 65 8.96 -9.94 -4.79
N VAL A 66 8.06 -10.91 -4.72
CA VAL A 66 7.19 -11.14 -3.55
C VAL A 66 8.05 -11.36 -2.30
N ASN A 67 9.02 -12.28 -2.35
CA ASN A 67 9.90 -12.59 -1.22
C ASN A 67 10.72 -11.37 -0.76
N THR A 68 11.20 -10.56 -1.71
CA THR A 68 11.93 -9.32 -1.42
C THR A 68 11.04 -8.32 -0.68
N LEU A 69 9.81 -8.09 -1.17
CA LEU A 69 8.87 -7.15 -0.58
C LEU A 69 8.33 -7.63 0.77
N VAL A 70 8.09 -8.93 0.94
CA VAL A 70 7.74 -9.52 2.24
C VAL A 70 8.88 -9.35 3.25
N SER A 71 10.12 -9.59 2.81
CA SER A 71 11.31 -9.41 3.66
C SER A 71 11.49 -7.93 4.06
N LEU A 72 11.27 -7.01 3.13
CA LEU A 72 11.28 -5.58 3.40
C LEU A 72 10.15 -5.17 4.37
N ALA A 73 8.94 -5.71 4.18
CA ALA A 73 7.83 -5.47 5.09
C ALA A 73 8.18 -5.92 6.51
N ASN A 74 8.72 -7.13 6.66
CA ASN A 74 9.15 -7.67 7.95
C ASN A 74 10.26 -6.84 8.59
N LYS A 75 11.27 -6.43 7.80
CA LYS A 75 12.38 -5.57 8.26
C LYS A 75 11.90 -4.25 8.89
N HIS A 76 10.84 -3.66 8.33
CA HIS A 76 10.32 -2.37 8.78
C HIS A 76 9.02 -2.47 9.60
N SER A 77 8.66 -3.67 10.08
CA SER A 77 7.44 -3.93 10.85
C SER A 77 6.19 -3.37 10.15
N LEU A 78 6.06 -3.68 8.86
CA LEU A 78 4.93 -3.38 8.00
C LEU A 78 4.13 -4.65 7.74
N ILE A 79 2.85 -4.46 7.44
CA ILE A 79 1.97 -5.54 6.98
C ILE A 79 2.19 -5.74 5.48
N ALA A 80 2.64 -6.93 5.08
CA ALA A 80 2.65 -7.32 3.68
C ALA A 80 1.19 -7.56 3.22
N SER A 81 0.77 -6.87 2.17
CA SER A 81 -0.60 -6.86 1.65
C SER A 81 -0.61 -7.11 0.13
N GLY A 82 -1.79 -7.17 -0.47
CA GLY A 82 -1.93 -7.36 -1.90
C GLY A 82 -3.34 -7.13 -2.40
N GLY A 83 -3.47 -7.05 -3.71
CA GLY A 83 -4.75 -6.88 -4.39
C GLY A 83 -4.66 -7.24 -5.86
N SER A 84 -5.81 -7.38 -6.51
CA SER A 84 -5.88 -7.68 -7.94
C SER A 84 -5.69 -6.45 -8.82
N ASP A 85 -5.86 -5.25 -8.27
CA ASP A 85 -5.89 -3.98 -9.01
C ASP A 85 -6.86 -4.04 -10.21
N TYR A 86 -8.05 -4.60 -9.97
CA TYR A 86 -9.08 -4.83 -10.99
C TYR A 86 -9.87 -3.53 -11.25
N HIS A 87 -9.96 -3.11 -12.51
CA HIS A 87 -10.64 -1.90 -12.96
C HIS A 87 -11.89 -2.17 -13.80
N GLY A 88 -12.13 -3.42 -14.23
CA GLY A 88 -13.34 -3.82 -14.97
C GLY A 88 -13.37 -3.35 -16.41
N LEU A 89 -12.19 -3.14 -17.01
CA LEU A 89 -12.00 -2.68 -18.37
C LEU A 89 -11.96 -3.85 -19.36
N ASP A 90 -11.29 -4.96 -19.01
CA ASP A 90 -11.19 -6.15 -19.85
C ASP A 90 -10.76 -7.38 -19.05
N ALA A 91 -11.66 -8.38 -18.98
CA ALA A 91 -11.46 -9.62 -18.24
C ALA A 91 -10.29 -10.48 -18.77
N ASN A 92 -9.80 -10.23 -19.99
CA ASN A 92 -8.68 -10.99 -20.57
C ASN A 92 -7.31 -10.40 -20.24
N THR A 93 -7.26 -9.13 -19.83
CA THR A 93 -6.00 -8.42 -19.57
C THR A 93 -5.84 -8.02 -18.11
N GLU A 94 -6.91 -8.09 -17.31
CA GLU A 94 -6.89 -7.77 -15.90
C GLU A 94 -6.86 -9.01 -15.01
N THR A 95 -6.34 -8.82 -13.79
CA THR A 95 -6.45 -9.84 -12.77
C THR A 95 -7.85 -9.76 -12.15
N MET A 96 -8.63 -10.84 -12.26
CA MET A 96 -9.97 -10.93 -11.67
C MET A 96 -9.92 -10.73 -10.14
N ILE A 97 -11.04 -10.28 -9.56
CA ILE A 97 -11.21 -10.22 -8.09
C ILE A 97 -10.92 -11.61 -7.50
N GLY A 98 -10.06 -11.66 -6.48
CA GLY A 98 -9.62 -12.91 -5.86
C GLY A 98 -8.59 -13.71 -6.67
N GLY A 99 -8.15 -13.21 -7.83
CA GLY A 99 -7.15 -13.85 -8.70
C GLY A 99 -5.70 -13.72 -8.21
N VAL A 100 -5.45 -12.92 -7.17
CA VAL A 100 -4.14 -12.81 -6.50
C VAL A 100 -4.20 -13.53 -5.16
N TYR A 101 -3.26 -14.44 -4.94
CA TYR A 101 -3.06 -15.01 -3.62
C TYR A 101 -2.53 -13.93 -2.68
N VAL A 102 -3.27 -13.66 -1.61
CA VAL A 102 -2.86 -12.81 -0.49
C VAL A 102 -3.10 -13.61 0.79
N PRO A 103 -2.13 -13.75 1.70
CA PRO A 103 -2.35 -14.44 2.95
C PRO A 103 -3.49 -13.80 3.74
N LEU A 104 -4.36 -14.62 4.33
CA LEU A 104 -5.47 -14.12 5.16
C LEU A 104 -4.96 -13.25 6.33
N GLU A 105 -3.79 -13.61 6.87
CA GLU A 105 -3.11 -12.86 7.94
C GLU A 105 -2.91 -11.38 7.59
N SER A 106 -2.71 -11.04 6.30
CA SER A 106 -2.60 -9.65 5.85
C SER A 106 -3.85 -8.85 6.20
N ALA A 107 -5.04 -9.41 5.95
CA ALA A 107 -6.31 -8.78 6.27
C ALA A 107 -6.57 -8.77 7.77
N GLU A 108 -6.31 -9.89 8.46
CA GLU A 108 -6.48 -10.01 9.92
C GLU A 108 -5.65 -8.96 10.67
N ARG A 109 -4.40 -8.75 10.25
CA ARG A 109 -3.51 -7.74 10.85
C ARG A 109 -3.96 -6.31 10.59
N LEU A 110 -4.48 -6.01 9.40
CA LEU A 110 -5.05 -4.69 9.11
C LEU A 110 -6.30 -4.44 9.95
N VAL A 111 -7.20 -5.42 10.05
CA VAL A 111 -8.41 -5.34 10.88
C VAL A 111 -8.05 -5.17 12.36
N ALA A 112 -7.13 -5.98 12.88
CA ALA A 112 -6.67 -5.86 14.26
C ALA A 112 -6.05 -4.49 14.56
N LEU A 113 -5.24 -3.95 13.63
CA LEU A 113 -4.66 -2.61 13.77
C LEU A 113 -5.73 -1.52 13.75
N ALA A 114 -6.73 -1.62 12.87
CA ALA A 114 -7.85 -0.70 12.82
C ALA A 114 -8.64 -0.71 14.13
N GLN A 115 -8.94 -1.90 14.67
CA GLN A 115 -9.61 -2.04 15.98
C GLN A 115 -8.78 -1.44 17.11
N GLN A 116 -7.47 -1.71 17.16
CA GLN A 116 -6.57 -1.14 18.17
C GLN A 116 -6.54 0.39 18.13
N ARG A 117 -6.50 0.99 16.92
CA ARG A 117 -6.53 2.45 16.75
C ARG A 117 -7.88 3.04 17.10
N GLY A 118 -8.98 2.36 16.74
CA GLY A 118 -10.34 2.74 17.12
C GLY A 118 -10.52 2.77 18.64
N LEU A 119 -10.07 1.73 19.35
CA LEU A 119 -10.10 1.67 20.82
C LEU A 119 -9.25 2.77 21.48
N ARG A 120 -8.12 3.16 20.86
CA ARG A 120 -7.30 4.29 21.33
C ARG A 120 -7.99 5.65 21.16
N LEU A 121 -8.73 5.86 20.08
CA LEU A 121 -9.42 7.13 19.80
C LEU A 121 -10.61 7.39 20.74
N VAL A 122 -11.18 6.35 21.38
CA VAL A 122 -12.26 6.51 22.38
C VAL A 122 -11.72 6.82 23.79
N SER A 123 -10.39 6.81 23.98
CA SER A 123 -9.75 6.91 25.30
C SER A 123 -9.08 8.26 25.59
N SER A 124 -9.41 9.32 24.85
CA SER A 124 -8.84 10.68 25.02
C SER A 124 -9.90 11.70 25.39
#